data_AF-A0A135LKF1-F1
#
_entry.id   AF-A0A135LKF1-F1
#
_cell.length_a   1.000
_cell.length_b   1.000
_cell.length_c   1.000
_cell.angle_alpha   90.00
_cell.angle_beta   90.00
_cell.angle_gamma   90.00
#
_symmetry.space_group_name_H-M   'P 1'
#
loop_
_entity.id
_entity.type
_entity.pdbx_description
1 polymer ?
#
loop_
_entity_poly.entity_id
_entity_poly.type
_entity_poly.pdbx_seq_one_letter_code
_entity_poly.pdbx_strand_id
1 'polypeptide(L)'
;MKLTFAALLVLPLVLAGSLKSVVITFPKGTPDSVVNQAKASLVASGGIITHEYHLIKYDYNIFCPYPFSNYDFSGFAAEAPVSTLQTLSTQDTQYKPNIEEDKVVNAYGDYAAV
;
A
#
# COMPACT_ATOMS: atom_id res chain seq x y z
N MET A 1 32.97 -35.59 -35.87
CA MET A 1 32.89 -34.18 -36.33
C MET A 1 31.74 -33.51 -35.59
N LYS A 2 32.08 -32.64 -34.65
CA LYS A 2 31.35 -31.49 -34.05
C LYS A 2 29.80 -31.51 -34.06
N LEU A 3 29.20 -31.82 -32.92
CA LEU A 3 27.80 -31.53 -32.58
C LEU A 3 27.69 -30.08 -32.07
N THR A 4 27.02 -29.20 -32.81
CA THR A 4 26.77 -27.81 -32.39
C THR A 4 25.48 -27.76 -31.56
N PHE A 5 25.61 -27.51 -30.25
CA PHE A 5 24.49 -27.17 -29.37
C PHE A 5 24.12 -25.70 -29.55
N ALA A 6 22.95 -25.40 -30.10
CA ALA A 6 22.35 -24.07 -30.06
C ALA A 6 21.58 -23.93 -28.74
N ALA A 7 22.19 -23.27 -27.75
CA ALA A 7 21.53 -22.91 -26.51
C ALA A 7 20.56 -21.73 -26.78
N LEU A 8 19.26 -22.02 -26.84
CA LEU A 8 18.21 -21.00 -26.93
C LEU A 8 18.03 -20.41 -25.52
N LEU A 9 18.64 -19.25 -25.29
CA LEU A 9 18.50 -18.49 -24.05
C LEU A 9 17.09 -17.87 -24.00
N VAL A 10 16.14 -18.52 -23.33
CA VAL A 10 14.84 -17.92 -23.03
C VAL A 10 15.06 -16.88 -21.93
N LEU A 11 15.20 -15.62 -22.32
CA LEU A 11 15.18 -14.50 -21.37
C LEU A 11 13.76 -14.39 -20.79
N PRO A 12 13.58 -14.46 -19.46
CA PRO A 12 12.29 -14.10 -18.87
C PRO A 12 12.05 -12.62 -19.15
N LEU A 13 11.00 -12.31 -19.92
CA LEU A 13 10.48 -10.96 -20.06
C LEU A 13 9.95 -10.54 -18.67
N VAL A 14 10.74 -9.74 -17.95
CA VAL A 14 10.24 -9.04 -16.77
C VAL A 14 9.34 -7.92 -17.30
N LEU A 15 8.03 -8.13 -17.22
CA LEU A 15 7.06 -7.09 -17.52
C LEU A 15 7.13 -6.06 -16.39
N ALA A 16 7.90 -4.99 -16.59
CA ALA A 16 7.87 -3.83 -15.72
C ALA A 16 6.48 -3.17 -15.84
N GLY A 17 5.51 -3.66 -15.07
CA GLY A 17 4.21 -3.02 -14.95
C GLY A 17 4.39 -1.64 -14.34
N SER A 18 3.72 -0.63 -14.90
CA SER A 18 3.70 0.71 -14.33
C SER A 18 3.23 0.64 -12.87
N LEU A 19 4.07 1.10 -11.93
CA LEU A 19 3.68 1.24 -10.54
C LEU A 19 2.77 2.46 -10.38
N LYS A 20 1.77 2.35 -9.50
CA LYS A 20 0.94 3.46 -9.06
C LYS A 20 1.36 3.86 -7.66
N SER A 21 1.57 5.16 -7.44
CA SER A 21 1.71 5.70 -6.08
C SER A 21 0.33 5.76 -5.45
N VAL A 22 0.18 5.15 -4.28
CA VAL A 22 -1.10 5.03 -3.58
C VAL A 22 -0.95 5.24 -2.09
N VAL A 23 -2.03 5.72 -1.48
CA VAL A 23 -2.26 5.68 -0.04
C VAL A 23 -3.29 4.60 0.26
N ILE A 24 -2.93 3.69 1.16
CA ILE A 24 -3.75 2.55 1.56
C ILE A 24 -4.18 2.77 3.01
N THR A 25 -5.49 2.87 3.23
CA THR A 25 -6.09 3.12 4.55
C THR A 25 -7.00 1.98 4.94
N PHE A 26 -6.87 1.47 6.16
CA PHE A 26 -7.69 0.39 6.70
C PHE A 26 -8.81 0.92 7.61
N PRO A 27 -9.92 0.18 7.78
CA PRO A 27 -10.94 0.51 8.75
C PRO A 27 -10.39 0.63 10.18
N LYS A 28 -11.05 1.41 11.02
CA LYS A 28 -10.70 1.53 12.44
C LYS A 28 -10.74 0.16 13.14
N GLY A 29 -9.79 -0.12 14.04
CA GLY A 29 -9.71 -1.39 14.75
C GLY A 29 -9.17 -2.54 13.92
N THR A 30 -8.53 -2.25 12.78
CA THR A 30 -7.83 -3.27 11.99
C THR A 30 -6.61 -3.77 12.76
N PRO A 31 -6.50 -5.08 13.04
CA PRO A 31 -5.35 -5.63 13.73
C PRO A 31 -4.06 -5.40 12.95
N ASP A 32 -2.96 -5.16 13.67
CA ASP A 32 -1.64 -4.97 13.06
C ASP A 32 -1.22 -6.17 12.20
N SER A 33 -1.67 -7.39 12.54
CA SER A 33 -1.43 -8.58 11.74
C SER A 33 -1.99 -8.48 10.32
N VAL A 34 -3.19 -7.90 10.15
CA VAL A 34 -3.83 -7.72 8.84
C VAL A 34 -3.07 -6.68 8.02
N VAL A 35 -2.71 -5.55 8.64
CA VAL A 35 -1.93 -4.49 7.98
C VAL A 35 -0.54 -5.01 7.57
N ASN A 36 0.13 -5.75 8.45
CA ASN A 36 1.43 -6.33 8.17
C ASN A 36 1.37 -7.40 7.07
N GLN A 37 0.31 -8.22 7.04
CA GLN A 37 0.08 -9.16 5.96
C GLN A 37 -0.14 -8.43 4.63
N ALA A 38 -0.91 -7.35 4.60
CA ALA A 38 -1.11 -6.53 3.41
C ALA A 38 0.22 -5.95 2.89
N LYS A 39 1.06 -5.39 3.78
CA LYS A 39 2.40 -4.91 3.42
C LYS A 39 3.26 -6.04 2.83
N ALA A 40 3.26 -7.22 3.47
CA ALA A 40 4.02 -8.37 3.00
C ALA A 40 3.56 -8.86 1.62
N SER A 41 2.25 -9.00 1.39
CA SER A 41 1.68 -9.38 0.08
C SER A 41 2.06 -8.38 -1.02
N LEU A 42 2.03 -7.08 -0.70
CA LEU A 42 2.37 -6.02 -1.63
C LEU A 42 3.85 -6.06 -2.02
N VAL A 43 4.75 -6.19 -1.04
CA VAL A 43 6.21 -6.31 -1.29
C VAL A 43 6.55 -7.59 -2.05
N ALA A 44 5.92 -8.72 -1.71
CA ALA A 44 6.09 -9.98 -2.42
C ALA A 44 5.69 -9.90 -3.91
N SER A 45 4.81 -8.96 -4.26
CA SER A 45 4.35 -8.72 -5.63
C SER A 45 5.19 -7.65 -6.37
N GLY A 46 6.30 -7.19 -5.79
CA GLY A 46 7.16 -6.17 -6.38
C GLY A 46 6.76 -4.72 -6.09
N GLY A 47 5.86 -4.49 -5.13
CA GLY A 47 5.56 -3.15 -4.64
C GLY A 47 6.58 -2.67 -3.61
N ILE A 48 6.62 -1.35 -3.38
CA ILE A 48 7.56 -0.66 -2.50
C ILE A 48 6.75 0.16 -1.49
N ILE A 49 7.01 -0.01 -0.20
CA ILE A 49 6.43 0.84 0.85
C ILE A 49 7.21 2.16 0.90
N THR A 50 6.53 3.29 0.69
CA THR A 50 7.17 4.62 0.66
C THR A 50 7.04 5.35 2.00
N HIS A 51 5.95 5.09 2.73
CA HIS A 51 5.73 5.67 4.05
C HIS A 51 4.82 4.78 4.90
N GLU A 52 5.09 4.69 6.20
CA GLU A 52 4.20 4.07 7.17
C GLU A 52 3.63 5.12 8.11
N TYR A 53 2.30 5.14 8.27
CA TYR A 53 1.66 6.07 9.18
C TYR A 53 1.56 5.45 10.57
N HIS A 54 2.36 5.95 11.50
CA HIS A 54 2.30 5.56 12.91
C HIS A 54 1.59 6.66 13.70
N LEU A 55 0.25 6.74 13.57
CA LEU A 55 -0.52 7.61 14.46
C LEU A 55 -0.62 6.94 15.84
N ILE A 56 -0.58 7.76 16.89
CA ILE A 56 -0.55 7.26 18.26
C ILE A 56 -1.87 6.55 18.57
N LYS A 57 -1.81 5.22 18.66
CA LYS A 57 -2.87 4.36 19.22
C LYS A 57 -2.97 4.64 20.72
N TYR A 58 -3.68 5.68 21.10
CA TYR A 58 -3.99 5.92 22.51
C TYR A 58 -5.09 4.97 22.93
N ASP A 59 -4.77 4.10 23.88
CA ASP A 59 -5.74 3.36 24.70
C ASP A 59 -5.80 4.08 26.05
N TYR A 60 -6.41 5.27 26.11
CA TYR A 60 -6.41 6.09 27.32
C TYR A 60 -7.79 6.15 27.97
N ASN A 61 -8.06 5.15 28.82
CA ASN A 61 -9.20 5.13 29.75
C ASN A 61 -8.78 5.31 31.22
N ILE A 62 -7.56 5.80 31.50
CA ILE A 62 -7.04 5.82 32.87
C ILE A 62 -7.22 7.14 33.63
N PHE A 63 -7.38 8.32 32.99
CA PHE A 63 -7.45 9.57 33.77
C PHE A 63 -8.24 10.77 33.18
N CYS A 64 -9.00 10.61 32.10
CA CYS A 64 -9.73 11.73 31.48
C CYS A 64 -11.22 11.39 31.30
N PRO A 65 -12.17 12.08 31.97
CA PRO A 65 -13.62 11.79 31.86
C PRO A 65 -14.25 12.28 30.55
N TYR A 66 -13.45 12.78 29.59
CA TYR A 66 -13.92 13.16 28.26
C TYR A 66 -13.58 12.04 27.28
N PRO A 67 -14.51 11.67 26.36
CA PRO A 67 -14.21 10.73 25.30
C PRO A 67 -13.21 11.37 24.35
N PHE A 68 -11.91 11.27 24.65
CA PHE A 68 -10.89 11.49 23.67
C PHE A 68 -10.99 10.33 22.70
N SER A 69 -11.53 10.60 21.51
CA SER A 69 -11.70 9.60 20.46
C SER A 69 -10.38 8.86 20.26
N ASN A 70 -10.37 7.56 20.54
CA ASN A 70 -9.26 6.68 20.18
C ASN A 70 -9.07 6.79 18.66
N TYR A 71 -8.07 7.56 18.22
CA TYR A 71 -7.72 7.69 16.81
C TYR A 71 -6.83 6.51 16.45
N ASP A 72 -7.46 5.46 15.94
CA ASP A 72 -6.77 4.32 15.37
C ASP A 72 -6.79 4.48 13.85
N PHE A 73 -5.78 5.19 13.34
CA PHE A 73 -5.52 5.27 11.92
C PHE A 73 -4.47 4.21 11.59
N SER A 74 -4.84 3.27 10.72
CA SER A 74 -3.98 2.19 10.26
C SER A 74 -3.86 2.30 8.74
N GLY A 75 -2.66 2.56 8.23
CA GLY A 75 -2.44 2.74 6.80
C GLY A 75 -0.96 2.91 6.45
N PHE A 76 -0.67 2.89 5.15
CA PHE A 76 0.67 3.14 4.60
C PHE A 76 0.58 3.67 3.17
N ALA A 77 1.62 4.35 2.69
CA ALA A 77 1.79 4.73 1.31
C ALA A 77 2.72 3.75 0.60
N ALA A 78 2.47 3.49 -0.68
CA ALA A 78 3.24 2.53 -1.47
C ALA A 78 3.23 2.86 -2.97
N GLU A 79 4.23 2.34 -3.67
CA GLU A 79 4.21 2.19 -5.11
C GLU A 79 3.94 0.72 -5.44
N ALA A 80 2.89 0.40 -6.19
CA ALA A 80 2.54 -0.99 -6.47
C ALA A 80 1.94 -1.21 -7.86
N PRO A 81 2.07 -2.43 -8.43
CA PRO A 81 1.37 -2.80 -9.65
C PRO A 81 -0.16 -2.77 -9.47
N VAL A 82 -0.89 -2.39 -10.52
CA VAL A 82 -2.37 -2.34 -10.48
C VAL A 82 -2.99 -3.71 -10.14
N SER A 83 -2.42 -4.80 -10.63
CA SER A 83 -2.86 -6.17 -10.32
C SER A 83 -2.72 -6.52 -8.84
N THR A 84 -1.66 -6.03 -8.19
CA THR A 84 -1.45 -6.17 -6.75
C THR A 84 -2.49 -5.39 -5.97
N LEU A 85 -2.80 -4.16 -6.38
CA LEU A 85 -3.82 -3.33 -5.72
C LEU A 85 -5.23 -3.95 -5.82
N GLN A 86 -5.58 -4.53 -6.98
CA GLN A 86 -6.83 -5.28 -7.16
C GLN A 86 -6.90 -6.48 -6.22
N THR A 87 -5.80 -7.24 -6.10
CA THR A 87 -5.72 -8.38 -5.20
C THR A 87 -5.84 -7.92 -3.74
N LEU A 88 -5.13 -6.86 -3.35
CA LEU A 88 -5.16 -6.30 -2.01
C LEU A 88 -6.57 -5.84 -1.59
N SER A 89 -7.33 -5.23 -2.52
CA SER A 89 -8.71 -4.79 -2.27
C SER A 89 -9.70 -5.94 -1.94
N THR A 90 -9.31 -7.17 -2.25
CA THR A 90 -10.13 -8.38 -2.05
C THR A 90 -9.53 -9.35 -1.03
N GLN A 91 -8.31 -9.12 -0.55
CA GLN A 91 -7.56 -10.02 0.33
C GLN A 91 -8.25 -10.27 1.68
N ASP A 92 -8.88 -9.24 2.26
CA ASP A 92 -9.64 -9.35 3.50
C ASP A 92 -11.09 -8.87 3.27
N THR A 93 -12.07 -9.64 3.75
CA THR A 93 -13.49 -9.30 3.60
C THR A 93 -14.01 -8.43 4.74
N GLN A 94 -13.38 -8.50 5.91
CA GLN A 94 -13.76 -7.77 7.13
C GLN A 94 -13.05 -6.42 7.21
N TYR A 95 -11.75 -6.38 6.89
CA TYR A 95 -10.89 -5.19 6.97
C TYR A 95 -10.49 -4.70 5.57
N LYS A 96 -11.49 -4.43 4.73
CA LYS A 96 -11.27 -3.96 3.36
C LYS A 96 -10.54 -2.61 3.34
N PRO A 97 -9.35 -2.52 2.72
CA PRO A 97 -8.66 -1.25 2.61
C PRO A 97 -9.33 -0.33 1.58
N ASN A 98 -9.33 0.97 1.87
CA ASN A 98 -9.53 2.03 0.88
C ASN A 98 -8.18 2.34 0.23
N ILE A 99 -8.13 2.32 -1.11
CA ILE A 99 -6.90 2.54 -1.89
C ILE A 99 -7.14 3.77 -2.77
N GLU A 100 -6.37 4.82 -2.53
CA GLU A 100 -6.44 6.08 -3.27
C GLU A 100 -5.11 6.35 -3.98
N GLU A 101 -5.17 6.88 -5.21
CA GLU A 101 -3.96 7.34 -5.90
C GLU A 101 -3.40 8.57 -5.19
N ASP A 102 -2.10 8.54 -4.89
CA ASP A 102 -1.43 9.66 -4.26
C ASP A 102 -1.26 10.81 -5.26
N LYS A 103 -1.64 12.01 -4.86
CA LYS A 103 -1.66 13.20 -5.72
C LYS A 103 -0.82 14.32 -5.12
N VAL A 104 -0.03 14.94 -5.97
CA VAL A 104 0.69 16.16 -5.62
C VAL A 104 -0.31 17.30 -5.47
N VAL A 105 -0.27 17.95 -4.31
CA VAL A 105 -0.96 19.22 -4.07
C VAL A 105 0.02 20.38 -4.25
N ASN A 106 -0.45 21.50 -4.78
CA ASN A 106 0.38 22.69 -4.99
C ASN A 106 -0.14 23.87 -4.15
N ALA A 107 0.76 24.77 -3.73
CA ALA A 107 0.43 25.90 -2.86
C ALA A 107 -0.45 26.97 -3.55
N TYR A 108 -0.56 26.92 -4.87
CA TYR A 108 -1.34 27.85 -5.68
C TYR A 108 -2.74 27.29 -6.03
N GLY A 109 -3.08 26.08 -5.59
CA GLY A 109 -4.32 25.40 -5.94
C GLY A 109 -4.59 25.41 -7.45
N ASP A 110 -5.82 25.77 -7.81
CA ASP A 110 -6.28 25.86 -9.20
C ASP A 110 -5.85 27.17 -9.90
N TYR A 111 -5.21 28.10 -9.18
CA TYR A 111 -4.78 29.40 -9.74
C TYR A 111 -3.49 29.30 -10.58
N ALA A 112 -2.91 28.11 -10.71
CA ALA A 112 -1.69 27.87 -11.47
C ALA A 112 -1.89 27.86 -13.00
N ALA A 113 -3.13 27.98 -13.50
CA ALA A 113 -3.49 27.86 -14.91
C ALA A 113 -3.91 29.17 -15.60
N VAL A 114 -3.61 30.35 -15.02
CA VAL A 114 -3.84 31.67 -15.63
C VAL A 114 -2.54 32.30 -16.09
#